data_AF-A0A917BV42-F1
#
_entry.id   AF-A0A917BV42-F1
#
_cell.length_a   1.000
_cell.length_b   1.000
_cell.length_c   1.000
_cell.angle_alpha   90.00
_cell.angle_beta   90.00
_cell.angle_gamma   90.00
#
_symmetry.space_group_name_H-M   'P 1'
#
loop_
_entity.id
_entity.type
_entity.pdbx_description
1 polymer ?
#
loop_
_entity_poly.entity_id
_entity_poly.type
_entity_poly.pdbx_seq_one_letter_code
_entity_poly.pdbx_strand_id
1 'polypeptide(L)'
;MSLSLRAVAVSAVASLTLGTGAAYAAVDPVSYDDALDPGASVTITKTVSTPEIPPMPDIVLMADATGSMGGAIANVKANMSAIITAVEAVQPDAQWAVASYRDVGDAGTFALHSDLTADTPATIAAVNSLAAGGGGDEPEAQLNALWQIGDGGDAVTYRDGSTRIVVWFGDAPGHDPSLGHTEADATASLVGAEARVLAVSVGANRLDLTGQATRITDATGGALYSGVSATELADTILEGLTALPVEVGATATCDDGLTATLSPASQTVTSGTDAVFEETLTLAADAPQGTDLGCEVAFTLNGEPGGDGFVQTVSIHVNDVTPPVVSCEQGVNPAGQMPMGGNPDGFFELVATDNVDGVLSVMIADSGSPFSAGPFAPGTMFKVTQAPGAAPKIEPFTGEVDWKVRIKGDLVVTATDAAGNTGTAICDVPPAE
;
A
#
# COMPACT_ATOMS: atom_id res chain seq x y z
N MET A 1 10.88 -25.46 68.54
CA MET A 1 10.81 -25.61 67.07
C MET A 1 9.88 -24.54 66.55
N SER A 2 10.42 -23.52 65.89
CA SER A 2 9.74 -22.64 64.93
C SER A 2 10.82 -21.75 64.31
N LEU A 3 11.48 -22.27 63.28
CA LEU A 3 12.39 -21.49 62.44
C LEU A 3 11.52 -20.58 61.55
N SER A 4 11.70 -19.27 61.70
CA SER A 4 11.13 -18.27 60.79
C SER A 4 12.07 -18.13 59.59
N LEU A 5 11.64 -18.62 58.42
CA LEU A 5 12.34 -18.46 57.14
C LEU A 5 12.22 -16.99 56.69
N ARG A 6 13.34 -16.27 56.64
CA ARG A 6 13.44 -14.98 55.93
C ARG A 6 13.74 -15.28 54.47
N ALA A 7 12.77 -15.01 53.59
CA ALA A 7 12.97 -15.04 52.15
C ALA A 7 13.86 -13.85 51.72
N VAL A 8 14.99 -14.15 51.07
CA VAL A 8 15.84 -13.18 50.39
C VAL A 8 15.25 -13.00 48.99
N ALA A 9 14.70 -11.82 48.70
CA ALA A 9 14.27 -11.45 47.36
C ALA A 9 15.50 -11.13 46.51
N VAL A 10 15.82 -11.99 45.55
CA VAL A 10 16.79 -11.71 44.49
C VAL A 10 16.09 -10.85 43.46
N SER A 11 16.48 -9.58 43.35
CA SER A 11 16.02 -8.70 42.27
C SER A 11 16.68 -9.13 40.96
N ALA A 12 15.90 -9.73 40.07
CA ALA A 12 16.30 -9.91 38.68
C ALA A 12 16.16 -8.56 37.97
N VAL A 13 17.30 -7.91 37.69
CA VAL A 13 17.35 -6.76 36.79
C VAL A 13 17.15 -7.31 35.38
N ALA A 14 15.94 -7.17 34.84
CA ALA A 14 15.67 -7.43 33.44
C ALA A 14 16.32 -6.29 32.64
N SER A 15 17.50 -6.54 32.08
CA SER A 15 18.12 -5.67 31.11
C SER A 15 17.25 -5.64 29.86
N LEU A 16 16.51 -4.55 29.67
CA LEU A 16 15.75 -4.28 28.45
C LEU A 16 16.76 -3.98 27.34
N THR A 17 17.07 -4.98 26.53
CA THR A 17 17.73 -4.74 25.24
C THR A 17 16.73 -3.99 24.36
N LEU A 18 16.96 -2.70 24.14
CA LEU A 18 16.34 -1.96 23.05
C LEU A 18 16.77 -2.65 21.75
N GLY A 19 15.90 -3.53 21.22
CA GLY A 19 16.01 -3.95 19.84
C GLY A 19 15.91 -2.68 18.98
N THR A 20 16.78 -2.57 17.98
CA THR A 20 16.55 -1.68 16.85
C THR A 20 15.11 -1.91 16.39
N GLY A 21 14.25 -0.89 16.52
CA GLY A 21 12.84 -1.01 16.17
C GLY A 21 12.75 -1.57 14.76
N ALA A 22 12.18 -2.77 14.62
CA ALA A 22 11.68 -3.20 13.34
C ALA A 22 10.69 -2.12 12.91
N ALA A 23 10.91 -1.52 11.73
CA ALA A 23 9.97 -0.60 11.15
C ALA A 23 8.59 -1.26 11.21
N TYR A 24 7.63 -0.60 11.85
CA TYR A 24 6.26 -1.08 11.88
C TYR A 24 5.77 -1.09 10.42
N ALA A 25 5.64 -2.26 9.82
CA ALA A 25 5.05 -2.38 8.50
C ALA A 25 3.55 -2.16 8.68
N ALA A 26 3.07 -1.00 8.24
CA ALA A 26 1.66 -0.65 8.29
C ALA A 26 0.85 -1.36 7.20
N VAL A 27 1.51 -2.10 6.30
CA VAL A 27 0.89 -2.79 5.17
C VAL A 27 1.03 -4.29 5.33
N ASP A 28 -0.07 -5.02 5.15
CA ASP A 28 -0.15 -6.48 5.19
C ASP A 28 -0.88 -7.03 3.94
N PRO A 29 -0.26 -7.95 3.18
CA PRO A 29 1.13 -8.37 3.29
C PRO A 29 2.11 -7.28 2.83
N VAL A 30 3.28 -7.15 3.47
CA VAL A 30 4.33 -6.21 3.03
C VAL A 30 5.05 -6.68 1.75
N SER A 31 5.04 -7.98 1.48
CA SER A 31 5.57 -8.56 0.25
C SER A 31 4.63 -9.63 -0.31
N TYR A 32 4.56 -9.76 -1.63
CA TYR A 32 3.80 -10.82 -2.30
C TYR A 32 4.62 -11.45 -3.42
N ASP A 33 4.72 -12.78 -3.41
CA ASP A 33 5.43 -13.58 -4.40
C ASP A 33 4.50 -14.66 -4.97
N ASP A 34 4.40 -14.76 -6.29
CA ASP A 34 3.56 -15.77 -6.95
C ASP A 34 4.05 -16.06 -8.38
N ALA A 35 3.46 -17.06 -9.04
CA ALA A 35 3.73 -17.41 -10.43
C ALA A 35 2.43 -17.48 -11.24
N LEU A 36 2.35 -16.74 -12.35
CA LEU A 36 1.13 -16.57 -13.14
C LEU A 36 1.40 -16.80 -14.63
N ASP A 37 0.41 -17.33 -15.33
CA ASP A 37 0.44 -17.44 -16.79
C ASP A 37 0.28 -16.05 -17.44
N PRO A 38 0.85 -15.81 -18.64
CA PRO A 38 0.60 -14.58 -19.39
C PRO A 38 -0.90 -14.32 -19.56
N GLY A 39 -1.33 -13.09 -19.26
CA GLY A 39 -2.75 -12.69 -19.32
C GLY A 39 -3.59 -13.09 -18.11
N ALA A 40 -3.03 -13.80 -17.14
CA ALA A 40 -3.72 -14.13 -15.89
C ALA A 40 -3.69 -12.96 -14.90
N SER A 41 -4.55 -13.06 -13.89
CA SER A 41 -4.64 -12.12 -12.78
C SER A 41 -4.87 -12.84 -11.46
N VAL A 42 -4.36 -12.29 -10.37
CA VAL A 42 -4.65 -12.72 -9.00
C VAL A 42 -5.19 -11.55 -8.20
N THR A 43 -6.08 -11.82 -7.25
CA THR A 43 -6.59 -10.81 -6.31
C THR A 43 -6.26 -11.23 -4.90
N ILE A 44 -5.69 -10.30 -4.13
CA ILE A 44 -5.31 -10.50 -2.74
C ILE A 44 -5.93 -9.43 -1.85
N THR A 45 -6.24 -9.80 -0.61
CA THR A 45 -6.67 -8.83 0.39
C THR A 45 -5.46 -8.03 0.87
N LYS A 46 -5.60 -6.72 0.87
CA LYS A 46 -4.59 -5.76 1.29
C LYS A 46 -5.10 -4.95 2.46
N THR A 47 -4.38 -4.99 3.57
CA THR A 47 -4.71 -4.24 4.78
C THR A 47 -3.65 -3.17 5.02
N VAL A 48 -4.10 -1.94 5.27
CA VAL A 48 -3.25 -0.79 5.62
C VAL A 48 -3.69 -0.24 6.96
N SER A 49 -2.87 -0.42 7.99
CA SER A 49 -3.11 0.09 9.34
C SER A 49 -2.70 1.56 9.44
N THR A 50 -3.68 2.44 9.63
CA THR A 50 -3.40 3.88 9.79
C THR A 50 -2.90 4.17 11.21
N PRO A 51 -1.97 5.13 11.39
CA PRO A 51 -1.54 5.54 12.72
C PRO A 51 -2.69 6.25 13.46
N GLU A 52 -2.73 6.15 14.80
CA GLU A 52 -3.74 6.84 15.62
C GLU A 52 -3.72 8.36 15.44
N ILE A 53 -2.55 8.92 15.15
CA ILE A 53 -2.36 10.34 14.83
C ILE A 53 -1.60 10.40 13.51
N PRO A 54 -2.04 11.19 12.51
CA PRO A 54 -1.35 11.31 11.22
C PRO A 54 0.10 11.79 11.33
N PRO A 55 0.98 11.41 10.38
CA PRO A 55 2.38 11.82 10.37
C PRO A 55 2.59 13.34 10.32
N MET A 56 3.70 13.78 10.92
CA MET A 56 4.17 15.17 10.94
C MET A 56 3.06 16.19 11.26
N PRO A 57 2.33 16.07 12.39
CA PRO A 57 1.19 16.92 12.64
C PRO A 57 1.61 18.34 13.05
N ASP A 58 0.96 19.34 12.46
CA ASP A 58 0.96 20.75 12.87
C ASP A 58 -0.37 21.08 13.53
N ILE A 59 -0.36 21.26 14.85
CA ILE A 59 -1.57 21.40 15.65
C ILE A 59 -1.70 22.83 16.18
N VAL A 60 -2.70 23.55 15.71
CA VAL A 60 -3.07 24.88 16.20
C VAL A 60 -4.15 24.75 17.26
N LEU A 61 -3.83 25.10 18.50
CA LEU A 61 -4.83 25.26 19.55
C LEU A 61 -5.43 26.68 19.47
N MET A 62 -6.67 26.80 18.98
CA MET A 62 -7.42 28.05 18.87
C MET A 62 -8.46 28.16 19.97
N ALA A 63 -8.18 29.04 20.95
CA ALA A 63 -8.99 29.22 22.13
C ALA A 63 -9.91 30.44 22.05
N ASP A 64 -11.19 30.26 22.32
CA ASP A 64 -12.03 31.34 22.81
C ASP A 64 -11.52 31.79 24.19
N ALA A 65 -11.07 33.04 24.27
CA ALA A 65 -10.51 33.66 25.47
C ALA A 65 -11.48 34.61 26.17
N THR A 66 -12.77 34.55 25.86
CA THR A 66 -13.82 35.37 26.52
C THR A 66 -14.02 34.96 27.98
N GLY A 67 -14.73 35.79 28.75
CA GLY A 67 -14.91 35.60 30.20
C GLY A 67 -15.58 34.27 30.57
N SER A 68 -16.52 33.78 29.77
CA SER A 68 -17.25 32.51 30.00
C SER A 68 -16.32 31.29 29.96
N MET A 69 -15.25 31.36 29.18
CA MET A 69 -14.34 30.26 28.90
C MET A 69 -13.29 30.01 29.99
N GLY A 70 -13.32 30.75 31.10
CA GLY A 70 -12.32 30.64 32.17
C GLY A 70 -12.15 29.22 32.74
N GLY A 71 -13.25 28.46 32.90
CA GLY A 71 -13.19 27.07 33.35
C GLY A 71 -12.55 26.14 32.33
N ALA A 72 -12.89 26.30 31.05
CA ALA A 72 -12.38 25.49 29.95
C ALA A 72 -10.88 25.74 29.70
N ILE A 73 -10.45 27.00 29.72
CA ILE A 73 -9.04 27.38 29.62
C ILE A 73 -8.24 26.80 30.79
N ALA A 74 -8.78 26.84 32.01
CA ALA A 74 -8.12 26.25 33.17
C ALA A 74 -7.93 24.73 33.02
N ASN A 75 -8.93 24.03 32.46
CA ASN A 75 -8.83 22.61 32.17
C ASN A 75 -7.75 22.29 31.12
N VAL A 76 -7.72 23.04 30.01
CA VAL A 76 -6.68 22.87 28.97
C VAL A 76 -5.28 23.13 29.54
N LYS A 77 -5.09 24.22 30.30
CA LYS A 77 -3.81 24.50 30.99
C LYS A 77 -3.34 23.35 31.88
N ALA A 78 -4.25 22.74 32.63
CA ALA A 78 -3.93 21.67 33.55
C ALA A 78 -3.50 20.37 32.84
N ASN A 79 -4.01 20.12 31.64
CA ASN A 79 -3.89 18.84 30.94
C ASN A 79 -3.02 18.88 29.68
N MET A 80 -2.63 20.06 29.18
CA MET A 80 -1.88 20.21 27.93
C MET A 80 -0.61 19.36 27.89
N SER A 81 0.13 19.25 29.01
CA SER A 81 1.33 18.42 29.07
C SER A 81 1.05 16.94 28.79
N ALA A 82 -0.11 16.43 29.20
CA ALA A 82 -0.51 15.05 28.94
C ALA A 82 -0.92 14.86 27.47
N ILE A 83 -1.64 15.83 26.90
CA ILE A 83 -2.01 15.84 25.47
C ILE A 83 -0.75 15.80 24.61
N ILE A 84 0.21 16.72 24.84
CA ILE A 84 1.47 16.76 24.08
C ILE A 84 2.21 15.42 24.20
N THR A 85 2.32 14.88 25.42
CA THR A 85 3.01 13.60 25.65
C THR A 85 2.36 12.45 24.88
N ALA A 86 1.03 12.38 24.86
CA ALA A 86 0.30 11.33 24.14
C ALA A 86 0.49 11.45 22.62
N VAL A 87 0.45 12.68 22.10
CA VAL A 87 0.67 12.96 20.68
C VAL A 87 2.10 12.62 20.25
N GLU A 88 3.10 13.14 20.97
CA GLU A 88 4.52 12.95 20.64
C GLU A 88 4.99 11.48 20.82
N ALA A 89 4.28 10.68 21.62
CA ALA A 89 4.56 9.25 21.75
C ALA A 89 4.29 8.47 20.45
N VAL A 90 3.34 8.92 19.63
CA VAL A 90 3.00 8.32 18.33
C VAL A 90 3.64 9.12 17.18
N GLN A 91 3.72 10.44 17.31
CA GLN A 91 4.23 11.37 16.30
C GLN A 91 5.30 12.31 16.89
N PRO A 92 6.56 11.87 16.98
CA PRO A 92 7.64 12.65 17.60
C PRO A 92 7.94 13.99 16.94
N ASP A 93 7.58 14.15 15.66
CA ASP A 93 7.79 15.38 14.89
C ASP A 93 6.59 16.36 14.96
N ALA A 94 5.66 16.13 15.90
CA ALA A 94 4.54 17.03 16.14
C ALA A 94 4.99 18.44 16.51
N GLN A 95 4.32 19.46 15.98
CA GLN A 95 4.52 20.85 16.37
C GLN A 95 3.20 21.50 16.75
N TRP A 96 3.30 22.47 17.67
CA TRP A 96 2.14 23.10 18.29
C TRP A 96 2.20 24.62 18.15
N ALA A 97 1.08 25.21 17.76
CA ALA A 97 0.84 26.65 17.84
C ALA A 97 -0.32 26.94 18.81
N VAL A 98 -0.30 28.13 19.40
CA VAL A 98 -1.34 28.55 20.35
C VAL A 98 -1.85 29.92 19.95
N ALA A 99 -3.13 30.00 19.64
CA ALA A 99 -3.83 31.22 19.26
C ALA A 99 -5.09 31.40 20.11
N SER A 100 -5.58 32.63 20.19
CA SER A 100 -6.85 32.92 20.83
C SER A 100 -7.63 34.00 20.10
N TYR A 101 -8.95 34.00 20.33
CA TYR A 101 -9.83 35.09 19.94
C TYR A 101 -10.68 35.58 21.11
N ARG A 102 -11.29 36.75 20.94
CA ARG A 102 -12.30 37.33 21.84
C ARG A 102 -13.41 37.97 21.00
N ASP A 103 -14.17 38.90 21.58
CA ASP A 103 -15.18 39.65 20.86
C ASP A 103 -14.56 40.75 19.97
N VAL A 104 -15.35 41.22 19.01
CA VAL A 104 -15.07 42.38 18.19
C VAL A 104 -15.02 43.63 19.08
N GLY A 105 -13.87 44.30 19.07
CA GLY A 105 -13.63 45.52 19.86
C GLY A 105 -12.91 45.28 21.18
N ASP A 106 -12.72 44.02 21.58
CA ASP A 106 -11.84 43.67 22.69
C ASP A 106 -10.35 43.84 22.33
N ALA A 107 -9.55 44.14 23.36
CA ALA A 107 -8.10 44.04 23.21
C ALA A 107 -7.70 42.58 22.97
N GLY A 108 -6.98 42.32 21.89
CA GLY A 108 -6.59 40.97 21.51
C GLY A 108 -7.74 40.16 20.90
N THR A 109 -8.60 40.80 20.08
CA THR A 109 -9.64 40.12 19.26
C THR A 109 -9.09 38.90 18.52
N PHE A 110 -7.84 38.97 18.05
CA PHE A 110 -7.03 37.81 17.67
C PHE A 110 -5.62 37.99 18.26
N ALA A 111 -5.03 36.91 18.75
CA ALA A 111 -3.64 36.87 19.19
C ALA A 111 -3.02 35.50 18.93
N LEU A 112 -1.86 35.50 18.28
CA LEU A 112 -0.96 34.35 18.23
C LEU A 112 0.00 34.44 19.42
N HIS A 113 -0.08 33.48 20.34
CA HIS A 113 0.77 33.42 21.54
C HIS A 113 2.08 32.70 21.27
N SER A 114 2.05 31.69 20.40
CA SER A 114 3.20 31.01 19.84
C SER A 114 2.84 30.49 18.46
N ASP A 115 3.75 30.67 17.51
CA ASP A 115 3.72 29.95 16.23
C ASP A 115 4.13 28.48 16.45
N LEU A 116 4.06 27.66 15.40
CA LEU A 116 4.42 26.24 15.41
C LEU A 116 5.83 26.03 15.95
N THR A 117 5.93 25.18 16.97
CA THR A 117 7.20 24.82 17.60
C THR A 117 7.16 23.39 18.15
N ALA A 118 8.32 22.74 18.13
CA ALA A 118 8.57 21.48 18.83
C ALA A 118 9.07 21.69 20.27
N ASP A 119 9.23 22.95 20.71
CA ASP A 119 9.64 23.27 22.09
C ASP A 119 8.43 23.14 23.04
N THR A 120 8.27 21.95 23.62
CA THR A 120 7.18 21.64 24.56
C THR A 120 7.11 22.66 25.71
N PRO A 121 8.20 23.04 26.41
CA PRO A 121 8.16 24.15 27.37
C PRO A 121 7.60 25.47 26.83
N ALA A 122 7.95 25.87 25.60
CA ALA A 122 7.42 27.08 24.98
C ALA A 122 5.92 26.98 24.70
N THR A 123 5.45 25.85 24.18
CA THR A 123 4.02 25.58 23.96
C THR A 123 3.25 25.64 25.28
N ILE A 124 3.76 25.00 26.34
CA ILE A 124 3.14 25.04 27.67
C ILE A 124 3.13 26.47 28.23
N ALA A 125 4.17 27.26 28.01
CA ALA A 125 4.19 28.67 28.41
C ALA A 125 3.12 29.50 27.66
N ALA A 126 2.94 29.26 26.36
CA ALA A 126 1.93 29.92 25.53
C ALA A 126 0.49 29.52 25.93
N VAL A 127 0.23 28.25 26.20
CA VAL A 127 -1.08 27.83 26.75
C VAL A 127 -1.33 28.48 28.11
N ASN A 128 -0.29 28.58 28.95
CA ASN A 128 -0.40 29.22 30.26
C ASN A 128 -0.59 30.75 30.20
N SER A 129 -0.24 31.42 29.09
CA SER A 129 -0.50 32.86 28.90
C SER A 129 -1.94 33.19 28.53
N LEU A 130 -2.74 32.20 28.10
CA LEU A 130 -4.17 32.40 27.82
C LEU A 130 -4.90 32.93 29.04
N ALA A 131 -5.69 34.00 28.89
CA ALA A 131 -6.42 34.60 30.00
C ALA A 131 -7.86 34.89 29.59
N ALA A 132 -8.83 34.34 30.31
CA ALA A 132 -10.23 34.65 30.10
C ALA A 132 -10.52 36.11 30.46
N GLY A 133 -11.28 36.80 29.62
CA GLY A 133 -11.64 38.21 29.82
C GLY A 133 -12.31 38.82 28.59
N GLY A 134 -12.79 40.05 28.70
CA GLY A 134 -13.57 40.64 27.62
C GLY A 134 -14.89 39.88 27.38
N GLY A 135 -15.44 40.03 26.18
CA GLY A 135 -16.79 39.66 25.80
C GLY A 135 -17.82 40.67 26.29
N GLY A 136 -19.10 40.31 26.13
CA GLY A 136 -20.22 41.06 26.70
C GLY A 136 -21.55 40.58 26.14
N ASP A 137 -21.68 40.63 24.82
CA ASP A 137 -22.75 40.03 24.05
C ASP A 137 -22.20 38.92 23.14
N GLU A 138 -23.05 37.96 22.80
CA GLU A 138 -22.78 37.11 21.64
C GLU A 138 -23.32 37.85 20.40
N PRO A 139 -22.70 37.70 19.22
CA PRO A 139 -21.63 36.75 18.84
C PRO A 139 -20.18 37.14 19.21
N GLU A 140 -19.20 36.24 18.99
CA GLU A 140 -17.75 36.44 19.21
C GLU A 140 -16.95 36.54 17.87
N ALA A 141 -15.64 36.80 17.89
CA ALA A 141 -14.86 37.08 16.67
C ALA A 141 -14.15 35.87 16.01
N GLN A 142 -14.59 34.62 16.25
CA GLN A 142 -13.93 33.41 15.75
C GLN A 142 -13.65 33.39 14.25
N LEU A 143 -14.56 33.92 13.41
CA LEU A 143 -14.41 33.78 11.95
C LEU A 143 -13.19 34.57 11.45
N ASN A 144 -12.92 35.74 12.03
CA ASN A 144 -11.68 36.46 11.78
C ASN A 144 -10.46 35.64 12.26
N ALA A 145 -10.52 35.05 13.44
CA ALA A 145 -9.40 34.27 13.97
C ALA A 145 -9.09 33.02 13.15
N LEU A 146 -10.12 32.30 12.68
CA LEU A 146 -9.99 31.16 11.77
C LEU A 146 -9.44 31.58 10.41
N TRP A 147 -9.88 32.73 9.88
CA TRP A 147 -9.29 33.32 8.68
C TRP A 147 -7.80 33.65 8.88
N GLN A 148 -7.42 34.20 10.04
CA GLN A 148 -6.04 34.59 10.36
C GLN A 148 -5.07 33.40 10.38
N ILE A 149 -5.48 32.27 10.97
CA ILE A 149 -4.62 31.09 11.07
C ILE A 149 -4.58 30.24 9.80
N GLY A 150 -5.49 30.45 8.85
CA GLY A 150 -5.42 29.85 7.52
C GLY A 150 -4.61 30.69 6.54
N ASP A 151 -4.65 30.32 5.25
CA ASP A 151 -3.87 30.93 4.16
C ASP A 151 -4.21 32.40 3.90
N GLY A 152 -5.44 32.82 4.22
CA GLY A 152 -5.90 34.19 4.04
C GLY A 152 -5.15 35.20 4.90
N GLY A 153 -4.91 34.86 6.17
CA GLY A 153 -4.17 35.74 7.10
C GLY A 153 -2.74 35.31 7.38
N ASP A 154 -2.37 34.07 7.06
CA ASP A 154 -1.00 33.53 7.11
C ASP A 154 -0.31 33.80 8.46
N ALA A 155 -1.07 33.72 9.56
CA ALA A 155 -0.54 33.98 10.89
C ALA A 155 0.28 32.80 11.44
N VAL A 156 0.07 31.59 10.93
CA VAL A 156 0.74 30.36 11.37
C VAL A 156 1.61 29.84 10.24
N THR A 157 2.89 29.59 10.53
CA THR A 157 3.85 29.10 9.52
C THR A 157 3.78 27.58 9.41
N TYR A 158 2.75 27.05 8.73
CA TYR A 158 2.63 25.60 8.51
C TYR A 158 3.83 25.04 7.75
N ARG A 159 4.26 23.82 8.15
CA ARG A 159 5.33 23.11 7.45
C ARG A 159 4.81 22.52 6.13
N ASP A 160 5.70 22.38 5.17
CA ASP A 160 5.40 21.69 3.91
C ASP A 160 5.18 20.19 4.19
N GLY A 161 4.12 19.61 3.62
CA GLY A 161 3.77 18.18 3.78
C GLY A 161 3.29 17.78 5.18
N SER A 162 3.04 18.73 6.09
CA SER A 162 2.53 18.42 7.43
C SER A 162 1.03 18.10 7.42
N THR A 163 0.58 17.29 8.39
CA THR A 163 -0.86 17.16 8.65
C THR A 163 -1.33 18.34 9.49
N ARG A 164 -2.14 19.23 8.93
CA ARG A 164 -2.54 20.50 9.56
C ARG A 164 -3.87 20.36 10.29
N ILE A 165 -3.88 20.57 11.59
CA ILE A 165 -5.05 20.38 12.45
C ILE A 165 -5.28 21.66 13.26
N VAL A 166 -6.51 22.17 13.24
CA VAL A 166 -6.95 23.31 14.05
C VAL A 166 -7.93 22.80 15.10
N VAL A 167 -7.51 22.80 16.36
CA VAL A 167 -8.37 22.51 17.51
C VAL A 167 -9.01 23.83 17.95
N TRP A 168 -10.24 24.07 17.53
CA TRP A 168 -11.00 25.29 17.84
C TRP A 168 -12.04 25.00 18.92
N PHE A 169 -11.99 25.71 20.05
CA PHE A 169 -12.99 25.55 21.10
C PHE A 169 -13.56 26.90 21.56
N GLY A 170 -14.87 26.92 21.82
CA GLY A 170 -15.61 28.12 22.24
C GLY A 170 -17.05 27.79 22.67
N ASP A 171 -17.75 28.78 23.20
CA ASP A 171 -19.11 28.61 23.74
C ASP A 171 -20.16 29.60 23.19
N ALA A 172 -19.86 30.27 22.07
CA ALA A 172 -20.75 31.25 21.44
C ALA A 172 -20.67 31.23 19.89
N PRO A 173 -21.73 31.64 19.17
CA PRO A 173 -21.69 31.80 17.72
C PRO A 173 -20.78 32.96 17.30
N GLY A 174 -20.42 33.03 16.02
CA GLY A 174 -19.50 34.05 15.51
C GLY A 174 -20.18 35.17 14.75
N HIS A 175 -19.61 36.37 14.84
CA HIS A 175 -19.97 37.49 13.98
C HIS A 175 -19.76 37.09 12.52
N ASP A 176 -20.75 37.30 11.66
CA ASP A 176 -20.65 37.07 10.22
C ASP A 176 -21.23 38.27 9.46
N PRO A 177 -20.38 39.18 8.94
CA PRO A 177 -18.91 39.11 8.95
C PRO A 177 -18.28 39.46 10.32
N SER A 178 -17.14 38.85 10.64
CA SER A 178 -16.27 39.21 11.77
C SER A 178 -15.09 40.03 11.26
N LEU A 179 -14.97 41.29 11.69
CA LEU A 179 -13.92 42.24 11.26
C LEU A 179 -13.74 42.35 9.72
N GLY A 180 -14.81 42.11 8.96
CA GLY A 180 -14.79 42.17 7.49
C GLY A 180 -14.58 40.82 6.80
N HIS A 181 -14.37 39.73 7.55
CA HIS A 181 -14.26 38.38 7.03
C HIS A 181 -15.57 37.61 7.28
N THR A 182 -16.15 37.07 6.23
CA THR A 182 -17.34 36.21 6.31
C THR A 182 -16.97 34.78 6.73
N GLU A 183 -17.97 33.97 7.05
CA GLU A 183 -17.76 32.51 7.23
C GLU A 183 -17.11 31.90 5.99
N ALA A 184 -17.56 32.29 4.80
CA ALA A 184 -17.00 31.80 3.55
C ALA A 184 -15.51 32.14 3.39
N ASP A 185 -15.09 33.34 3.81
CA ASP A 185 -13.68 33.73 3.78
C ASP A 185 -12.85 32.89 4.76
N ALA A 186 -13.35 32.67 5.98
CA ALA A 186 -12.69 31.84 6.98
C ALA A 186 -12.55 30.39 6.52
N THR A 187 -13.62 29.81 5.95
CA THR A 187 -13.61 28.46 5.37
C THR A 187 -12.61 28.36 4.23
N ALA A 188 -12.63 29.32 3.30
CA ALA A 188 -11.71 29.33 2.16
C ALA A 188 -10.24 29.44 2.62
N SER A 189 -9.97 30.24 3.66
CA SER A 189 -8.64 30.38 4.26
C SER A 189 -8.14 29.05 4.85
N LEU A 190 -8.98 28.36 5.61
CA LEU A 190 -8.63 27.05 6.20
C LEU A 190 -8.45 25.95 5.15
N VAL A 191 -9.32 25.90 4.14
CA VAL A 191 -9.20 24.96 3.01
C VAL A 191 -7.94 25.25 2.20
N GLY A 192 -7.62 26.53 1.95
CA GLY A 192 -6.39 26.94 1.25
C GLY A 192 -5.12 26.55 2.02
N ALA A 193 -5.19 26.58 3.35
CA ALA A 193 -4.14 26.06 4.22
C ALA A 193 -4.19 24.52 4.37
N GLU A 194 -5.11 23.81 3.73
CA GLU A 194 -5.29 22.35 3.87
C GLU A 194 -5.50 21.91 5.34
N ALA A 195 -6.05 22.81 6.17
CA ALA A 195 -6.23 22.61 7.59
C ALA A 195 -7.55 21.92 7.90
N ARG A 196 -7.51 20.91 8.78
CA ARG A 196 -8.70 20.20 9.29
C ARG A 196 -9.14 20.78 10.61
N VAL A 197 -10.41 21.16 10.74
CA VAL A 197 -10.91 21.79 11.97
C VAL A 197 -11.57 20.77 12.90
N LEU A 198 -11.04 20.65 14.10
CA LEU A 198 -11.69 20.00 15.24
C LEU A 198 -12.37 21.07 16.08
N ALA A 199 -13.66 21.30 15.84
CA ALA A 199 -14.46 22.26 16.59
C ALA A 199 -15.02 21.60 17.88
N VAL A 200 -14.89 22.27 19.01
CA VAL A 200 -15.42 21.81 20.30
C VAL A 200 -16.33 22.87 20.89
N SER A 201 -17.65 22.62 20.84
CA SER A 201 -18.63 23.48 21.47
C SER A 201 -18.73 23.18 22.96
N VAL A 202 -18.23 24.12 23.75
CA VAL A 202 -18.17 23.98 25.20
C VAL A 202 -19.49 24.41 25.85
N GLY A 203 -19.92 23.66 26.86
CA GLY A 203 -21.07 24.00 27.70
C GLY A 203 -22.39 23.84 26.96
N ALA A 204 -23.12 24.93 26.75
CA ALA A 204 -24.50 24.93 26.27
C ALA A 204 -24.67 24.62 24.77
N ASN A 205 -23.62 24.12 24.11
CA ASN A 205 -23.57 23.80 22.69
C ASN A 205 -23.95 24.97 21.77
N ARG A 206 -23.38 26.15 22.04
CA ARG A 206 -23.74 27.40 21.33
C ARG A 206 -22.73 27.84 20.28
N LEU A 207 -21.56 27.21 20.20
CA LEU A 207 -20.56 27.48 19.16
C LEU A 207 -21.17 27.30 17.76
N ASP A 208 -22.03 26.29 17.63
CA ASP A 208 -22.70 25.95 16.38
C ASP A 208 -24.17 26.41 16.33
N LEU A 209 -24.57 27.39 17.15
CA LEU A 209 -25.96 27.85 17.21
C LEU A 209 -26.51 28.31 15.85
N THR A 210 -25.63 28.80 14.98
CA THR A 210 -25.92 29.27 13.61
C THR A 210 -25.51 28.26 12.52
N GLY A 211 -25.01 27.09 12.91
CA GLY A 211 -24.47 26.06 12.01
C GLY A 211 -23.10 26.39 11.39
N GLN A 212 -22.43 27.47 11.84
CA GLN A 212 -21.13 27.90 11.34
C GLN A 212 -20.05 26.84 11.55
N ALA A 213 -19.98 26.26 12.77
CA ALA A 213 -18.97 25.28 13.08
C ALA A 213 -19.16 24.00 12.26
N THR A 214 -20.39 23.50 12.14
CA THR A 214 -20.72 22.35 11.29
C THR A 214 -20.27 22.57 9.85
N ARG A 215 -20.61 23.71 9.24
CA ARG A 215 -20.23 24.00 7.84
C ARG A 215 -18.72 24.09 7.65
N ILE A 216 -18.00 24.69 8.61
CA ILE A 216 -16.54 24.78 8.57
C ILE A 216 -15.90 23.40 8.73
N THR A 217 -16.36 22.59 9.68
CA THR A 217 -15.82 21.24 9.89
C THR A 217 -16.10 20.34 8.69
N ASP A 218 -17.30 20.42 8.10
CA ASP A 218 -17.65 19.66 6.90
C ASP A 218 -16.76 20.03 5.70
N ALA A 219 -16.53 21.34 5.49
CA ALA A 219 -15.71 21.83 4.38
C ALA A 219 -14.21 21.50 4.53
N THR A 220 -13.74 21.31 5.76
CA THR A 220 -12.34 21.02 6.07
C THR A 220 -12.08 19.54 6.33
N GLY A 221 -13.09 18.67 6.23
CA GLY A 221 -12.97 17.25 6.57
C GLY A 221 -12.65 17.01 8.05
N GLY A 222 -13.04 17.94 8.91
CA GLY A 222 -12.86 17.90 10.35
C GLY A 222 -14.04 17.29 11.11
N ALA A 223 -14.22 17.68 12.37
CA ALA A 223 -15.29 17.17 13.23
C ALA A 223 -15.77 18.22 14.25
N LEU A 224 -17.05 18.15 14.60
CA LEU A 224 -17.67 18.98 15.66
C LEU A 224 -18.06 18.12 16.87
N TYR A 225 -17.50 18.45 18.03
CA TYR A 225 -17.86 17.89 19.32
C TYR A 225 -18.80 18.85 20.05
N SER A 226 -20.00 18.39 20.39
CA SER A 226 -21.08 19.23 20.90
C SER A 226 -21.38 18.99 22.38
N GLY A 227 -21.65 20.06 23.13
CA GLY A 227 -22.09 19.97 24.54
C GLY A 227 -21.02 19.47 25.50
N VAL A 228 -19.75 19.70 25.18
CA VAL A 228 -18.60 19.24 25.96
C VAL A 228 -18.47 20.09 27.22
N SER A 229 -18.44 19.49 28.40
CA SER A 229 -18.27 20.29 29.62
C SER A 229 -16.86 20.88 29.70
N ALA A 230 -16.71 22.00 30.41
CA ALA A 230 -15.40 22.62 30.63
C ALA A 230 -14.36 21.66 31.27
N THR A 231 -14.80 20.63 31.99
CA THR A 231 -13.93 19.63 32.62
C THR A 231 -13.52 18.49 31.71
N GLU A 232 -14.29 18.22 30.64
CA GLU A 232 -14.04 17.15 29.67
C GLU A 232 -13.25 17.65 28.45
N LEU A 233 -13.12 18.97 28.27
CA LEU A 233 -12.53 19.58 27.07
C LEU A 233 -11.17 18.97 26.68
N ALA A 234 -10.22 18.87 27.61
CA ALA A 234 -8.90 18.31 27.31
C ALA A 234 -8.96 16.84 26.83
N ASP A 235 -9.83 16.03 27.42
CA ASP A 235 -10.01 14.63 27.02
C ASP A 235 -10.64 14.56 25.63
N THR A 236 -11.62 15.41 25.33
CA THR A 236 -12.22 15.51 23.99
C THR A 236 -11.23 16.01 22.93
N ILE A 237 -10.33 16.93 23.28
CA ILE A 237 -9.26 17.36 22.37
C ILE A 237 -8.37 16.16 22.01
N LEU A 238 -7.95 15.37 23.01
CA LEU A 238 -7.13 14.20 22.76
C LEU A 238 -7.89 13.15 21.93
N GLU A 239 -9.15 12.88 22.27
CA GLU A 239 -10.03 12.00 21.48
C GLU A 239 -10.08 12.43 20.02
N GLY A 240 -10.33 13.72 19.76
CA GLY A 240 -10.41 14.26 18.41
C GLY A 240 -9.11 14.18 17.62
N LEU A 241 -7.96 14.34 18.28
CA LEU A 241 -6.65 14.15 17.64
C LEU A 241 -6.37 12.69 17.28
N THR A 242 -6.99 11.73 17.98
CA THR A 242 -6.85 10.28 17.74
C THR A 242 -7.93 9.66 16.86
N ALA A 243 -8.97 10.42 16.49
CA ALA A 243 -10.15 9.94 15.76
C ALA A 243 -10.37 10.73 14.45
N LEU A 244 -9.29 11.04 13.74
CA LEU A 244 -9.32 11.81 12.52
C LEU A 244 -9.68 10.94 11.31
N PRO A 245 -10.49 11.43 10.34
CA PRO A 245 -10.65 10.73 9.07
C PRO A 245 -9.31 10.73 8.31
N VAL A 246 -8.87 9.58 7.83
CA VAL A 246 -7.66 9.40 7.04
C VAL A 246 -8.04 8.77 5.71
N GLU A 247 -7.81 9.50 4.61
CA GLU A 247 -7.93 8.91 3.28
C GLU A 247 -6.68 8.09 2.97
N VAL A 248 -6.86 6.79 2.78
CA VAL A 248 -5.81 5.89 2.33
C VAL A 248 -5.96 5.67 0.82
N GLY A 249 -4.94 6.03 0.07
CA GLY A 249 -4.81 5.78 -1.36
C GLY A 249 -3.52 5.02 -1.65
N ALA A 250 -3.27 4.68 -2.92
CA ALA A 250 -1.99 4.10 -3.31
C ALA A 250 -1.59 4.50 -4.73
N THR A 251 -0.28 4.45 -4.98
CA THR A 251 0.32 4.53 -6.31
C THR A 251 1.15 3.27 -6.54
N ALA A 252 0.93 2.61 -7.69
CA ALA A 252 1.70 1.44 -8.09
C ALA A 252 2.71 1.81 -9.19
N THR A 253 3.95 1.36 -9.01
CA THR A 253 5.01 1.41 -10.03
C THR A 253 5.42 -0.02 -10.35
N CYS A 254 5.22 -0.45 -11.58
CA CYS A 254 5.44 -1.83 -12.01
C CYS A 254 6.37 -1.90 -13.21
N ASP A 255 7.04 -3.04 -13.37
CA ASP A 255 7.73 -3.40 -14.60
C ASP A 255 6.75 -3.55 -15.78
N ASP A 256 7.25 -3.34 -17.00
CA ASP A 256 6.46 -3.49 -18.23
C ASP A 256 5.85 -4.90 -18.31
N GLY A 257 4.53 -4.98 -18.47
CA GLY A 257 3.80 -6.24 -18.56
C GLY A 257 3.16 -6.71 -17.25
N LEU A 258 3.36 -6.00 -16.14
CA LEU A 258 2.65 -6.21 -14.88
C LEU A 258 1.91 -4.94 -14.47
N THR A 259 0.70 -5.09 -13.91
CA THR A 259 -0.07 -3.99 -13.35
C THR A 259 -0.64 -4.38 -11.99
N ALA A 260 -0.68 -3.42 -11.05
CA ALA A 260 -1.34 -3.55 -9.77
C ALA A 260 -2.44 -2.49 -9.65
N THR A 261 -3.63 -2.89 -9.19
CA THR A 261 -4.77 -2.00 -8.99
C THR A 261 -5.44 -2.31 -7.66
N LEU A 262 -6.02 -1.30 -7.01
CA LEU A 262 -6.78 -1.49 -5.77
C LEU A 262 -8.25 -1.17 -5.99
N SER A 263 -9.11 -1.92 -5.30
CA SER A 263 -10.54 -1.70 -5.21
C SER A 263 -10.97 -1.63 -3.74
N PRO A 264 -11.50 -0.49 -3.25
CA PRO A 264 -11.59 0.79 -3.96
C PRO A 264 -10.19 1.41 -4.23
N ALA A 265 -10.08 2.41 -5.11
CA ALA A 265 -8.78 3.05 -5.39
C ALA A 265 -8.26 3.90 -4.21
N SER A 266 -9.18 4.48 -3.45
CA SER A 266 -8.91 5.08 -2.13
C SER A 266 -10.13 4.91 -1.24
N GLN A 267 -9.94 5.02 0.07
CA GLN A 267 -11.03 5.03 1.05
C GLN A 267 -10.65 5.83 2.29
N THR A 268 -11.66 6.40 2.95
CA THR A 268 -11.47 7.10 4.23
C THR A 268 -11.81 6.17 5.39
N VAL A 269 -10.88 6.04 6.33
CA VAL A 269 -11.07 5.32 7.60
C VAL A 269 -10.79 6.25 8.77
N THR A 270 -11.08 5.82 10.00
CA THR A 270 -10.65 6.56 11.19
C THR A 270 -9.18 6.26 11.48
N SER A 271 -8.38 7.25 11.85
CA SER A 271 -7.00 7.08 12.31
C SER A 271 -6.92 6.01 13.40
N GLY A 272 -5.88 5.18 13.36
CA GLY A 272 -5.73 4.03 14.26
C GLY A 272 -6.53 2.79 13.85
N THR A 273 -7.22 2.83 12.70
CA THR A 273 -7.96 1.68 12.15
C THR A 273 -7.40 1.24 10.81
N ASP A 274 -7.84 0.08 10.34
CA ASP A 274 -7.40 -0.53 9.11
C ASP A 274 -8.24 -0.09 7.90
N ALA A 275 -7.57 0.26 6.80
CA ALA A 275 -8.16 0.34 5.47
C ALA A 275 -7.92 -0.99 4.73
N VAL A 276 -9.00 -1.60 4.22
CA VAL A 276 -8.92 -2.92 3.56
C VAL A 276 -9.31 -2.80 2.09
N PHE A 277 -8.45 -3.28 1.21
CA PHE A 277 -8.59 -3.23 -0.25
C PHE A 277 -8.54 -4.63 -0.85
N GLU A 278 -9.16 -4.80 -2.01
CA GLU A 278 -8.82 -5.88 -2.94
C GLU A 278 -7.75 -5.36 -3.90
N GLU A 279 -6.55 -5.93 -3.82
CA GLU A 279 -5.45 -5.66 -4.75
C GLU A 279 -5.48 -6.70 -5.88
N THR A 280 -5.61 -6.26 -7.12
CA THR A 280 -5.55 -7.13 -8.31
C THR A 280 -4.26 -6.89 -9.07
N LEU A 281 -3.46 -7.95 -9.17
CA LEU A 281 -2.24 -8.02 -9.99
C LEU A 281 -2.60 -8.69 -11.32
N THR A 282 -2.24 -8.07 -12.44
CA THR A 282 -2.56 -8.58 -13.78
C THR A 282 -1.32 -8.57 -14.67
N LEU A 283 -1.01 -9.73 -15.25
CA LEU A 283 0.01 -9.86 -16.30
C LEU A 283 -0.58 -9.55 -17.67
N ALA A 284 0.19 -8.87 -18.51
CA ALA A 284 -0.13 -8.73 -19.91
C ALA A 284 -0.08 -10.10 -20.62
N ALA A 285 -0.89 -10.28 -21.67
CA ALA A 285 -0.93 -11.51 -22.44
C ALA A 285 0.39 -11.78 -23.21
N ASP A 286 1.16 -10.73 -23.47
CA ASP A 286 2.48 -10.75 -24.11
C ASP A 286 3.62 -10.53 -23.11
N ALA A 287 3.36 -10.68 -21.80
CA ALA A 287 4.40 -10.64 -20.77
C ALA A 287 5.51 -11.66 -21.10
N PRO A 288 6.81 -11.28 -20.97
CA PRO A 288 7.92 -12.18 -21.30
C PRO A 288 7.92 -13.41 -20.38
N GLN A 289 7.67 -14.58 -20.95
CA GLN A 289 7.65 -15.85 -20.24
C GLN A 289 9.03 -16.22 -19.68
N GLY A 290 9.06 -16.87 -18.53
CA GLY A 290 10.26 -17.27 -17.79
C GLY A 290 10.98 -16.13 -17.06
N THR A 291 10.38 -14.94 -16.99
CA THR A 291 10.95 -13.78 -16.29
C THR A 291 10.20 -13.47 -15.00
N ASP A 292 10.86 -12.76 -14.09
CA ASP A 292 10.22 -12.20 -12.89
C ASP A 292 9.93 -10.71 -13.12
N LEU A 293 8.68 -10.29 -12.90
CA LEU A 293 8.24 -8.90 -12.97
C LEU A 293 7.90 -8.38 -11.58
N GLY A 294 8.33 -7.16 -11.27
CA GLY A 294 8.12 -6.52 -9.98
C GLY A 294 7.07 -5.41 -10.01
N CYS A 295 6.42 -5.18 -8.86
CA CYS A 295 5.74 -3.92 -8.56
C CYS A 295 6.13 -3.41 -7.16
N GLU A 296 6.17 -2.08 -7.03
CA GLU A 296 6.14 -1.38 -5.76
C GLU A 296 4.80 -0.64 -5.62
N VAL A 297 4.05 -0.94 -4.57
CA VAL A 297 2.76 -0.29 -4.26
C VAL A 297 2.95 0.57 -3.02
N ALA A 298 3.02 1.89 -3.22
CA ALA A 298 3.23 2.86 -2.15
C ALA A 298 1.89 3.49 -1.73
N PHE A 299 1.56 3.38 -0.45
CA PHE A 299 0.34 3.94 0.12
C PHE A 299 0.53 5.38 0.60
N THR A 300 -0.50 6.19 0.36
CA THR A 300 -0.57 7.58 0.79
C THR A 300 -1.60 7.75 1.89
N LEU A 301 -1.31 8.61 2.86
CA LEU A 301 -2.24 9.06 3.88
C LEU A 301 -2.60 10.52 3.59
N ASN A 302 -3.85 10.78 3.24
CA ASN A 302 -4.36 12.11 2.85
C ASN A 302 -3.62 12.73 1.66
N GLY A 303 -3.20 11.89 0.70
CA GLY A 303 -2.45 12.33 -0.48
C GLY A 303 -0.93 12.42 -0.28
N GLU A 304 -0.44 12.37 0.96
CA GLU A 304 0.99 12.40 1.27
C GLU A 304 1.59 11.00 1.42
N PRO A 305 2.86 10.77 1.05
CA PRO A 305 3.51 9.48 1.23
C PRO A 305 3.51 9.03 2.70
N GLY A 306 3.07 7.79 2.98
CA GLY A 306 3.10 7.25 4.35
C GLY A 306 4.51 6.94 4.87
N GLY A 307 5.52 6.93 3.99
CA GLY A 307 6.90 6.54 4.27
C GLY A 307 7.15 5.04 4.06
N ASP A 308 8.37 4.58 4.37
CA ASP A 308 8.84 3.22 4.03
C ASP A 308 7.98 2.08 4.62
N GLY A 309 7.33 2.32 5.75
CA GLY A 309 6.40 1.35 6.38
C GLY A 309 5.08 1.17 5.62
N PHE A 310 4.81 2.02 4.63
CA PHE A 310 3.61 2.06 3.80
C PHE A 310 3.89 1.64 2.35
N VAL A 311 4.92 0.83 2.13
CA VAL A 311 5.30 0.33 0.81
C VAL A 311 5.22 -1.19 0.80
N GLN A 312 4.56 -1.73 -0.22
CA GLN A 312 4.55 -3.15 -0.53
C GLN A 312 5.44 -3.45 -1.72
N THR A 313 6.13 -4.58 -1.66
CA THR A 313 6.85 -5.16 -2.81
C THR A 313 6.12 -6.39 -3.36
N VAL A 314 6.09 -6.52 -4.68
CA VAL A 314 5.46 -7.64 -5.38
C VAL A 314 6.47 -8.22 -6.38
N SER A 315 6.53 -9.55 -6.47
CA SER A 315 7.31 -10.27 -7.48
C SER A 315 6.44 -11.37 -8.10
N ILE A 316 6.23 -11.33 -9.42
CA ILE A 316 5.45 -12.32 -10.15
C ILE A 316 6.35 -13.00 -11.18
N HIS A 317 6.50 -14.32 -11.05
CA HIS A 317 7.11 -15.14 -12.09
C HIS A 317 6.11 -15.36 -13.24
N VAL A 318 6.52 -15.10 -14.47
CA VAL A 318 5.70 -15.36 -15.66
C VAL A 318 5.94 -16.79 -16.13
N ASN A 319 4.93 -17.66 -15.97
CA ASN A 319 5.04 -19.06 -16.35
C ASN A 319 5.32 -19.22 -17.85
N ASP A 320 6.15 -20.20 -18.19
CA ASP A 320 6.23 -20.69 -19.57
C ASP A 320 5.05 -21.62 -19.86
N VAL A 321 4.20 -21.18 -20.78
CA VAL A 321 3.00 -21.89 -21.24
C VAL A 321 3.12 -22.30 -22.70
N THR A 322 4.28 -22.08 -23.32
CA THR A 322 4.48 -22.30 -24.75
C THR A 322 5.07 -23.69 -24.98
N PRO A 323 4.36 -24.59 -25.68
CA PRO A 323 4.93 -25.90 -25.96
C PRO A 323 6.13 -25.85 -26.92
N PRO A 324 7.09 -26.78 -26.78
CA PRO A 324 8.16 -26.94 -27.75
C PRO A 324 7.63 -27.12 -29.18
N VAL A 325 8.32 -26.52 -30.14
CA VAL A 325 8.13 -26.83 -31.56
C VAL A 325 8.88 -28.12 -31.89
N VAL A 326 8.16 -29.12 -32.36
CA VAL A 326 8.70 -30.43 -32.75
C VAL A 326 8.53 -30.63 -34.25
N SER A 327 9.55 -31.16 -34.91
CA SER A 327 9.44 -31.61 -36.29
C SER A 327 10.38 -32.78 -36.57
N CYS A 328 10.06 -33.53 -37.63
CA CYS A 328 10.92 -34.59 -38.17
C CYS A 328 11.49 -34.11 -39.49
N GLU A 329 12.66 -33.51 -39.45
CA GLU A 329 13.34 -33.06 -40.66
C GLU A 329 14.02 -34.24 -41.35
N GLN A 330 14.31 -34.08 -42.65
CA GLN A 330 15.04 -35.10 -43.40
C GLN A 330 16.44 -35.28 -42.79
N GLY A 331 16.76 -36.48 -42.35
CA GLY A 331 18.06 -36.82 -41.79
C GLY A 331 19.05 -37.31 -42.84
N VAL A 332 20.33 -37.34 -42.49
CA VAL A 332 21.38 -37.94 -43.32
C VAL A 332 21.34 -39.47 -43.26
N ASN A 333 21.86 -40.12 -44.29
CA ASN A 333 22.13 -41.56 -44.26
C ASN A 333 23.43 -41.86 -43.47
N PRO A 334 23.82 -43.15 -43.27
CA PRO A 334 25.05 -43.51 -42.55
C PRO A 334 26.35 -42.92 -43.10
N ALA A 335 26.35 -42.44 -44.35
CA ALA A 335 27.50 -41.80 -44.97
C ALA A 335 27.49 -40.25 -44.80
N GLY A 336 26.56 -39.70 -44.04
CA GLY A 336 26.39 -38.26 -43.85
C GLY A 336 25.78 -37.54 -45.06
N GLN A 337 25.13 -38.28 -45.97
CA GLN A 337 24.54 -37.71 -47.19
C GLN A 337 23.03 -37.62 -47.05
N MET A 338 22.46 -36.47 -47.43
CA MET A 338 21.01 -36.30 -47.55
C MET A 338 20.45 -37.23 -48.65
N PRO A 339 19.41 -38.03 -48.37
CA PRO A 339 18.72 -38.81 -49.38
C PRO A 339 18.19 -37.94 -50.53
N MET A 340 18.35 -38.39 -51.77
CA MET A 340 18.00 -37.60 -52.96
C MET A 340 16.50 -37.63 -53.25
N GLY A 341 15.98 -36.56 -53.87
CA GLY A 341 14.62 -36.52 -54.41
C GLY A 341 13.51 -36.11 -53.44
N GLY A 342 13.86 -35.56 -52.27
CA GLY A 342 12.88 -35.09 -51.26
C GLY A 342 12.13 -36.21 -50.53
N ASN A 343 12.49 -37.47 -50.79
CA ASN A 343 12.06 -38.62 -49.99
C ASN A 343 13.06 -38.79 -48.85
N PRO A 344 12.62 -38.73 -47.57
CA PRO A 344 13.50 -38.98 -46.43
C PRO A 344 14.17 -40.35 -46.48
N ASP A 345 13.67 -41.30 -47.29
CA ASP A 345 14.09 -42.71 -47.29
C ASP A 345 14.12 -43.24 -45.84
N GLY A 346 13.13 -42.87 -45.03
CA GLY A 346 13.07 -43.21 -43.61
C GLY A 346 14.19 -42.63 -42.74
N PHE A 347 15.05 -41.74 -43.22
CA PHE A 347 16.06 -41.04 -42.40
C PHE A 347 15.50 -39.71 -41.90
N PHE A 348 15.46 -39.54 -40.58
CA PHE A 348 14.91 -38.35 -39.93
C PHE A 348 15.86 -37.82 -38.86
N GLU A 349 15.91 -36.50 -38.73
CA GLU A 349 16.50 -35.80 -37.59
C GLU A 349 15.37 -35.36 -36.65
N LEU A 350 15.53 -35.63 -35.35
CA LEU A 350 14.59 -35.11 -34.35
C LEU A 350 14.90 -33.64 -34.04
N VAL A 351 14.06 -32.74 -34.53
CA VAL A 351 14.17 -31.32 -34.20
C VAL A 351 13.14 -31.00 -33.13
N ALA A 352 13.62 -30.51 -31.99
CA ALA A 352 12.76 -29.99 -30.93
C ALA A 352 13.43 -28.73 -30.35
N THR A 353 12.71 -27.62 -30.38
CA THR A 353 13.18 -26.33 -29.87
C THR A 353 12.09 -25.69 -29.03
N ASP A 354 12.49 -25.00 -27.97
CA ASP A 354 11.60 -24.27 -27.07
C ASP A 354 12.06 -22.80 -26.97
N ASN A 355 11.12 -21.88 -26.72
CA ASN A 355 11.38 -20.44 -26.72
C ASN A 355 11.83 -19.86 -25.38
N VAL A 356 11.73 -20.59 -24.25
CA VAL A 356 12.04 -20.07 -22.91
C VAL A 356 13.10 -20.92 -22.20
N ASP A 357 12.80 -22.18 -21.88
CA ASP A 357 13.59 -23.00 -20.97
C ASP A 357 14.31 -24.19 -21.64
N GLY A 358 14.00 -24.44 -22.92
CA GLY A 358 14.62 -25.49 -23.72
C GLY A 358 13.87 -26.82 -23.61
N VAL A 359 14.29 -27.81 -24.41
CA VAL A 359 13.61 -29.11 -24.42
C VAL A 359 14.19 -30.04 -23.37
N LEU A 360 13.38 -30.43 -22.38
CA LEU A 360 13.77 -31.33 -21.30
C LEU A 360 13.83 -32.79 -21.74
N SER A 361 12.86 -33.24 -22.55
CA SER A 361 12.82 -34.63 -23.01
C SER A 361 12.16 -34.77 -24.38
N VAL A 362 12.68 -35.68 -25.21
CA VAL A 362 12.05 -36.08 -26.48
C VAL A 362 11.80 -37.58 -26.47
N MET A 363 10.53 -37.98 -26.57
CA MET A 363 10.09 -39.37 -26.62
C MET A 363 9.60 -39.69 -28.04
N ILE A 364 9.82 -40.93 -28.49
CA ILE A 364 9.19 -41.44 -29.71
C ILE A 364 8.15 -42.51 -29.36
N ALA A 365 7.09 -42.59 -30.14
CA ALA A 365 6.06 -43.60 -30.06
C ALA A 365 5.66 -44.11 -31.45
N ASP A 366 5.04 -45.28 -31.49
CA ASP A 366 4.47 -45.89 -32.71
C ASP A 366 2.96 -45.71 -32.72
N SER A 367 2.39 -45.01 -33.71
CA SER A 367 0.94 -44.82 -33.77
C SER A 367 0.14 -46.12 -33.98
N GLY A 368 0.80 -47.20 -34.45
CA GLY A 368 0.20 -48.51 -34.70
C GLY A 368 0.37 -49.53 -33.57
N SER A 369 1.00 -49.16 -32.44
CA SER A 369 1.27 -50.10 -31.34
C SER A 369 1.52 -49.39 -29.99
N PRO A 370 1.60 -50.08 -28.84
CA PRO A 370 1.94 -49.45 -27.56
C PRO A 370 3.45 -49.16 -27.39
N PHE A 371 4.24 -49.25 -28.46
CA PHE A 371 5.68 -49.02 -28.39
C PHE A 371 6.01 -47.55 -28.12
N SER A 372 6.93 -47.31 -27.20
CA SER A 372 7.56 -46.02 -26.94
C SER A 372 9.03 -46.21 -26.55
N ALA A 373 9.85 -45.19 -26.82
CA ALA A 373 11.27 -45.17 -26.47
C ALA A 373 11.77 -43.73 -26.24
N GLY A 374 12.85 -43.60 -25.47
CA GLY A 374 13.48 -42.32 -25.13
C GLY A 374 13.89 -42.25 -23.65
N PRO A 375 14.33 -41.08 -23.16
CA PRO A 375 14.41 -39.82 -23.90
C PRO A 375 15.60 -39.79 -24.88
N PHE A 376 15.45 -38.99 -25.95
CA PHE A 376 16.50 -38.67 -26.92
C PHE A 376 16.83 -37.18 -26.86
N ALA A 377 18.03 -36.82 -27.29
CA ALA A 377 18.42 -35.42 -27.43
C ALA A 377 17.90 -34.86 -28.76
N PRO A 378 17.51 -33.56 -28.82
CA PRO A 378 17.36 -32.88 -30.10
C PRO A 378 18.61 -33.05 -30.97
N GLY A 379 18.43 -33.25 -32.27
CA GLY A 379 19.48 -33.59 -33.25
C GLY A 379 19.76 -35.09 -33.41
N THR A 380 19.09 -35.96 -32.65
CA THR A 380 19.26 -37.42 -32.80
C THR A 380 18.76 -37.89 -34.17
N MET A 381 19.56 -38.69 -34.86
CA MET A 381 19.30 -39.21 -36.20
C MET A 381 18.71 -40.63 -36.16
N PHE A 382 17.60 -40.84 -36.87
CA PHE A 382 16.89 -42.12 -36.94
C PHE A 382 16.77 -42.65 -38.36
N LYS A 383 16.99 -43.96 -38.54
CA LYS A 383 16.44 -44.73 -39.67
C LYS A 383 15.16 -45.42 -39.21
N VAL A 384 14.03 -44.96 -39.70
CA VAL A 384 12.69 -45.47 -39.42
C VAL A 384 12.24 -46.40 -40.54
N THR A 385 11.70 -47.56 -40.16
CA THR A 385 11.07 -48.51 -41.10
C THR A 385 9.69 -48.88 -40.61
N GLN A 386 8.67 -48.58 -41.40
CA GLN A 386 7.30 -49.02 -41.15
C GLN A 386 7.13 -50.47 -41.64
N ALA A 387 6.74 -51.36 -40.72
CA ALA A 387 6.54 -52.79 -40.95
C ALA A 387 5.35 -53.31 -40.12
N PRO A 388 4.10 -53.13 -40.59
CA PRO A 388 2.87 -53.43 -39.82
C PRO A 388 2.80 -54.87 -39.27
N GLY A 389 3.39 -55.82 -39.98
CA GLY A 389 3.42 -57.24 -39.60
C GLY A 389 4.52 -57.64 -38.61
N ALA A 390 5.43 -56.74 -38.26
CA ALA A 390 6.57 -57.04 -37.38
C ALA A 390 6.40 -56.42 -35.98
N ALA A 391 7.05 -57.01 -34.98
CA ALA A 391 7.15 -56.39 -33.66
C ALA A 391 8.04 -55.13 -33.75
N PRO A 392 7.62 -54.01 -33.12
CA PRO A 392 8.44 -52.82 -33.02
C PRO A 392 9.78 -53.11 -32.33
N LYS A 393 10.84 -52.45 -32.78
CA LYS A 393 12.18 -52.64 -32.23
C LYS A 393 13.03 -51.40 -32.49
N ILE A 394 13.73 -50.92 -31.47
CA ILE A 394 14.80 -49.92 -31.58
C ILE A 394 16.15 -50.55 -31.23
N GLU A 395 17.19 -50.19 -31.97
CA GLU A 395 18.57 -50.58 -31.67
C GLU A 395 19.56 -49.56 -32.25
N PRO A 396 20.78 -49.45 -31.68
CA PRO A 396 21.81 -48.57 -32.23
C PRO A 396 22.08 -48.88 -33.70
N PHE A 397 22.46 -47.84 -34.46
CA PHE A 397 22.79 -47.97 -35.87
C PHE A 397 24.24 -47.58 -36.14
N THR A 398 24.56 -47.13 -37.36
CA THR A 398 25.95 -46.94 -37.79
C THR A 398 26.14 -45.64 -38.54
N GLY A 399 27.36 -45.10 -38.51
CA GLY A 399 27.71 -43.88 -39.21
C GLY A 399 27.07 -42.66 -38.54
N GLU A 400 26.62 -41.70 -39.34
CA GLU A 400 25.95 -40.47 -38.88
C GLU A 400 24.48 -40.68 -38.45
N VAL A 401 24.04 -41.93 -38.27
CA VAL A 401 22.68 -42.26 -37.84
C VAL A 401 22.74 -43.04 -36.54
N ASP A 402 22.17 -42.49 -35.48
CA ASP A 402 22.28 -43.01 -34.11
C ASP A 402 21.49 -44.29 -33.91
N TRP A 403 20.25 -44.31 -34.40
CA TRP A 403 19.29 -45.37 -34.13
C TRP A 403 18.61 -45.85 -35.40
N LYS A 404 18.27 -47.13 -35.42
CA LYS A 404 17.25 -47.63 -36.34
C LYS A 404 16.05 -48.13 -35.56
N VAL A 405 14.87 -47.74 -36.00
CA VAL A 405 13.61 -48.10 -35.38
C VAL A 405 12.69 -48.73 -36.41
N ARG A 406 12.12 -49.87 -36.06
CA ARG A 406 11.05 -50.52 -36.80
C ARG A 406 9.76 -50.35 -36.03
N ILE A 407 8.70 -49.91 -36.69
CA ILE A 407 7.39 -49.59 -36.10
C ILE A 407 6.25 -50.14 -36.97
N LYS A 408 5.01 -50.13 -36.49
CA LYS A 408 3.84 -50.62 -37.25
C LYS A 408 3.08 -49.52 -37.98
N GLY A 409 2.89 -48.38 -37.34
CA GLY A 409 2.30 -47.16 -37.90
C GLY A 409 3.38 -46.12 -38.16
N ASP A 410 3.08 -44.87 -37.86
CA ASP A 410 3.97 -43.72 -38.05
C ASP A 410 4.72 -43.39 -36.76
N LEU A 411 5.88 -42.75 -36.92
CA LEU A 411 6.67 -42.32 -35.77
C LEU A 411 6.04 -41.04 -35.22
N VAL A 412 5.59 -41.07 -33.97
CA VAL A 412 5.14 -39.89 -33.24
C VAL A 412 6.27 -39.43 -32.36
N VAL A 413 6.67 -38.17 -32.48
CA VAL A 413 7.69 -37.54 -31.65
C VAL A 413 6.98 -36.58 -30.71
N THR A 414 7.23 -36.72 -29.41
CA THR A 414 6.71 -35.82 -28.38
C THR A 414 7.89 -35.18 -27.66
N ALA A 415 7.96 -33.86 -27.66
CA ALA A 415 8.91 -33.12 -26.82
C ALA A 415 8.18 -32.50 -25.63
N THR A 416 8.85 -32.47 -24.48
CA THR A 416 8.39 -31.81 -23.25
C THR A 416 9.47 -30.83 -22.81
N ASP A 417 9.11 -29.58 -22.54
CA ASP A 417 9.99 -28.55 -21.97
C ASP A 417 10.15 -28.72 -20.45
N ALA A 418 10.85 -27.79 -19.78
CA ALA A 418 11.04 -27.87 -18.33
C ALA A 418 9.80 -27.42 -17.53
N ALA A 419 8.94 -26.59 -18.10
CA ALA A 419 7.63 -26.21 -17.57
C ALA A 419 6.56 -27.33 -17.67
N GLY A 420 6.81 -28.36 -18.47
CA GLY A 420 5.93 -29.50 -18.70
C GLY A 420 4.97 -29.37 -19.89
N ASN A 421 5.08 -28.32 -20.71
CA ASN A 421 4.31 -28.21 -21.95
C ASN A 421 4.81 -29.21 -22.98
N THR A 422 3.91 -29.68 -23.86
CA THR A 422 4.23 -30.74 -24.82
C THR A 422 3.92 -30.38 -26.25
N GLY A 423 4.92 -30.54 -27.12
CA GLY A 423 4.78 -30.46 -28.57
C GLY A 423 4.81 -31.85 -29.20
N THR A 424 4.10 -32.05 -30.31
CA THR A 424 4.11 -33.33 -31.04
C THR A 424 4.27 -33.14 -32.54
N ALA A 425 4.96 -34.08 -33.18
CA ALA A 425 5.08 -34.20 -34.63
C ALA A 425 4.91 -35.66 -35.06
N ILE A 426 4.41 -35.86 -36.27
CA ILE A 426 4.34 -37.17 -36.91
C ILE A 426 5.39 -37.20 -38.02
N CYS A 427 6.28 -38.19 -38.00
CA CYS A 427 7.18 -38.47 -39.10
C CYS A 427 6.51 -39.52 -40.00
N ASP A 428 5.99 -39.07 -41.14
CA ASP A 428 5.37 -39.96 -42.12
C ASP A 428 6.43 -40.86 -42.75
N VAL A 429 6.28 -42.17 -42.55
CA VAL A 429 7.18 -43.17 -43.11
C VAL A 429 6.39 -43.97 -44.13
N PRO A 430 6.70 -43.87 -45.43
CA PRO A 430 6.04 -44.70 -46.43
C PRO A 430 6.18 -46.18 -46.07
N PRO A 431 5.13 -47.00 -46.23
CA PRO A 431 5.23 -48.44 -46.05
C PRO A 431 6.37 -48.98 -46.92
N ALA A 432 7.19 -49.88 -46.39
CA ALA A 432 8.13 -50.60 -47.22
C ALA A 432 7.36 -51.41 -48.27
N GLU A 433 7.59 -51.12 -49.56
CA GLU A 433 7.02 -51.90 -50.68
C GLU A 433 7.47 -53.37 -50.68
#